data_AF-A0A8C7MAN1-F1
#
_entry.id   AF-A0A8C7MAN1-F1
#
_cell.length_a   1.000
_cell.length_b   1.000
_cell.length_c   1.000
_cell.angle_alpha   90.00
_cell.angle_beta   90.00
_cell.angle_gamma   90.00
#
_symmetry.space_group_name_H-M   'P 1'
#
loop_
_entity.id
_entity.type
_entity.pdbx_description
1 polymer ?
#
loop_
_entity_poly.entity_id
_entity_poly.type
_entity_poly.pdbx_seq_one_letter_code
_entity_poly.pdbx_strand_id
1 'polypeptide(L)'
;MPFIDLESNLPESTFSEKKKKKPCSKAAAVLGKPDERMMLVVKPGLPRLMGGTCAPCVILSVSAIGVTDTAEKNKEHVVNIFPFLTGELVFTEDRVVIRFYPLEAHQVGKERNCYELPVGGTFCTRNFPHLFHNSYLRREHTPAVDFPPLNWTSHTI
;
A
#
# COMPACT_ATOMS: atom_id res chain seq x y z
N MET A 1 -3.48 -0.65 5.82
CA MET A 1 -3.22 -1.24 4.50
C MET A 1 -1.88 -0.71 4.02
N PRO A 2 -0.79 -1.49 4.11
CA PRO A 2 0.52 -1.12 3.56
C PRO A 2 0.70 -1.60 2.12
N PHE A 3 1.20 -0.71 1.27
CA PHE A 3 1.64 -0.98 -0.10
C PHE A 3 3.15 -0.88 -0.16
N ILE A 4 3.78 -1.91 -0.71
CA ILE A 4 5.23 -1.99 -0.89
C ILE A 4 5.50 -2.17 -2.37
N ASP A 5 6.17 -1.20 -2.98
CA ASP A 5 6.69 -1.31 -4.33
C ASP A 5 8.20 -1.51 -4.26
N LEU A 6 8.67 -2.66 -4.73
CA LEU A 6 10.09 -2.96 -4.91
C LEU A 6 10.41 -2.83 -6.38
N GLU A 7 11.25 -1.88 -6.71
CA GLU A 7 11.66 -1.63 -8.08
C GLU A 7 13.17 -1.80 -8.21
N SER A 8 13.64 -2.58 -9.18
CA SER A 8 15.07 -2.88 -9.34
C SER A 8 15.46 -3.09 -10.81
N ASN A 9 16.75 -2.92 -11.10
CA ASN A 9 17.37 -3.29 -12.38
C ASN A 9 17.78 -4.77 -12.45
N LEU A 10 17.64 -5.53 -11.36
CA LEU A 10 17.92 -6.96 -11.37
C LEU A 10 16.90 -7.72 -12.22
N PRO A 11 17.32 -8.80 -12.92
CA PRO A 11 16.42 -9.59 -13.74
C PRO A 11 15.34 -10.27 -12.90
N GLU A 12 14.23 -10.61 -13.53
CA GLU A 12 13.10 -11.28 -12.86
C GLU A 12 13.50 -12.63 -12.24
N SER A 13 14.47 -13.33 -12.84
CA SER A 13 15.03 -14.58 -12.30
C SER A 13 15.61 -14.45 -10.89
N THR A 14 16.01 -13.23 -10.48
CA THR A 14 16.48 -12.97 -9.12
C THR A 14 15.35 -13.01 -8.09
N PHE A 15 14.12 -12.71 -8.49
CA PHE A 15 12.95 -12.56 -7.61
C PHE A 15 12.04 -13.80 -7.62
N SER A 16 12.54 -14.91 -7.07
CA SER A 16 11.70 -16.10 -6.84
C SER A 16 10.58 -15.82 -5.83
N GLU A 17 9.51 -16.62 -5.83
CA GLU A 17 8.39 -16.43 -4.88
C GLU A 17 8.85 -16.40 -3.41
N LYS A 18 9.80 -17.25 -3.04
CA LYS A 18 10.35 -17.29 -1.68
C LYS A 18 11.04 -15.97 -1.32
N LYS A 19 11.77 -15.38 -2.28
CA LYS A 19 12.41 -14.07 -2.15
C LYS A 19 11.44 -12.91 -2.21
N LYS A 20 10.19 -13.09 -2.70
CA LYS A 20 9.10 -12.10 -2.65
C LYS A 20 8.31 -12.17 -1.34
N LYS A 21 8.02 -13.37 -0.82
CA LYS A 21 7.23 -13.57 0.41
C LYS A 21 7.96 -13.13 1.69
N LYS A 22 9.27 -13.44 1.79
CA LYS A 22 10.10 -13.03 2.94
C LYS A 22 10.13 -11.50 3.19
N PRO A 23 10.41 -10.63 2.19
CA PRO A 23 10.38 -9.18 2.37
C PRO A 23 9.03 -8.69 2.85
N CYS A 24 7.96 -9.24 2.26
CA CYS A 24 6.59 -8.90 2.62
C CYS A 24 6.36 -9.18 4.12
N SER A 25 6.75 -10.36 4.60
CA SER A 25 6.54 -10.72 6.00
C SER A 25 7.42 -9.97 6.98
N LYS A 26 8.69 -9.72 6.61
CA LYS A 26 9.58 -8.91 7.43
C LYS A 26 9.09 -7.47 7.52
N ALA A 27 8.66 -6.88 6.41
CA ALA A 27 8.09 -5.54 6.40
C ALA A 27 6.78 -5.47 7.19
N ALA A 28 5.95 -6.51 7.16
CA ALA A 28 4.75 -6.61 7.99
C ALA A 28 5.08 -6.51 9.48
N ALA A 29 6.08 -7.27 9.93
CA ALA A 29 6.56 -7.25 11.32
C ALA A 29 7.11 -5.88 11.72
N VAL A 30 7.90 -5.23 10.84
CA VAL A 30 8.45 -3.89 11.10
C VAL A 30 7.36 -2.82 11.16
N LEU A 31 6.38 -2.90 10.26
CA LEU A 31 5.27 -1.93 10.21
C LEU A 31 4.19 -2.21 11.26
N GLY A 32 4.29 -3.30 12.02
CA GLY A 32 3.26 -3.72 12.98
C GLY A 32 1.90 -4.01 12.32
N LYS A 33 1.90 -4.47 11.07
CA LYS A 33 0.68 -4.80 10.31
C LYS A 33 0.62 -6.31 10.03
N PRO A 34 -0.58 -6.92 9.98
CA PRO A 34 -0.70 -8.34 9.65
C PRO A 34 -0.31 -8.60 8.19
N ASP A 35 0.34 -9.74 7.95
CA ASP A 35 0.80 -10.19 6.63
C ASP A 35 -0.33 -10.17 5.58
N GLU A 36 -1.53 -10.55 5.98
CA GLU A 36 -2.73 -10.62 5.12
C GLU A 36 -3.15 -9.26 4.54
N ARG A 37 -2.70 -8.16 5.13
CA ARG A 37 -2.99 -6.79 4.67
C ARG A 37 -1.87 -6.20 3.82
N MET A 38 -0.75 -6.89 3.70
CA MET A 38 0.39 -6.43 2.93
C MET A 38 0.13 -6.58 1.44
N MET A 39 0.49 -5.57 0.67
CA MET A 39 0.56 -5.67 -0.79
C MET A 39 2.00 -5.44 -1.22
N LEU A 40 2.58 -6.40 -1.93
CA LEU A 40 3.92 -6.28 -2.51
C LEU A 40 3.82 -6.35 -4.03
N VAL A 41 4.35 -5.32 -4.68
CA VAL A 41 4.58 -5.30 -6.13
C VAL A 41 6.10 -5.33 -6.34
N VAL A 42 6.55 -6.23 -7.20
CA VAL A 42 7.96 -6.30 -7.60
C VAL A 42 8.05 -5.98 -9.08
N LYS A 43 8.84 -4.94 -9.41
CA LYS A 43 9.12 -4.49 -10.78
C LYS A 43 10.60 -4.77 -11.10
N PRO A 44 10.91 -5.98 -11.61
CA PRO A 44 12.28 -6.34 -12.00
C PRO A 44 12.64 -5.77 -13.39
N GLY A 45 13.93 -5.81 -13.72
CA GLY A 45 14.44 -5.53 -15.06
C GLY A 45 14.29 -4.08 -15.53
N LEU A 46 14.09 -3.13 -14.60
CA LEU A 46 13.90 -1.74 -14.96
C LEU A 46 15.23 -1.08 -15.38
N PRO A 47 15.27 -0.32 -16.50
CA PRO A 47 16.44 0.48 -16.85
C PRO A 47 16.65 1.54 -15.78
N ARG A 48 17.74 1.41 -15.01
CA ARG A 48 17.98 2.25 -13.84
C ARG A 48 19.44 2.69 -13.77
N LEU A 49 19.62 3.96 -13.44
CA LEU A 49 20.91 4.59 -13.21
C LEU A 49 20.89 5.21 -11.81
N MET A 50 21.89 4.89 -10.99
CA MET A 50 22.05 5.47 -9.66
C MET A 50 23.49 5.92 -9.50
N GLY A 51 23.72 7.15 -9.03
CA GLY A 51 25.07 7.70 -8.88
C GLY A 51 25.93 7.62 -10.15
N GLY A 52 25.32 7.74 -11.34
CA GLY A 52 26.01 7.66 -12.63
C GLY A 52 26.37 6.25 -13.12
N THR A 53 25.95 5.18 -12.43
CA THR A 53 26.22 3.80 -12.87
C THR A 53 24.96 2.95 -12.96
N CYS A 54 24.98 1.95 -13.84
CA CYS A 54 23.91 0.94 -14.01
C CYS A 54 24.11 -0.29 -13.12
N ALA A 55 24.92 -0.18 -12.06
CA ALA A 55 25.15 -1.26 -11.11
C ALA A 55 23.85 -1.70 -10.42
N PRO A 56 23.75 -2.94 -9.90
CA PRO A 56 22.57 -3.42 -9.17
C PRO A 56 22.08 -2.42 -8.12
N CYS A 57 20.81 -2.00 -8.24
CA CYS A 57 20.21 -1.03 -7.33
C CYS A 57 18.71 -1.27 -7.16
N VAL A 58 18.17 -0.74 -6.07
CA VAL A 58 16.76 -0.90 -5.69
C VAL A 58 16.20 0.37 -5.09
N ILE A 59 14.94 0.66 -5.42
CA ILE A 59 14.12 1.64 -4.70
C ILE A 59 12.96 0.86 -4.10
N LEU A 60 12.83 0.93 -2.78
CA LEU A 60 11.68 0.44 -2.05
C LEU A 60 10.77 1.62 -1.73
N SER A 61 9.51 1.56 -2.13
CA SER A 61 8.50 2.54 -1.74
C SER A 61 7.54 1.90 -0.77
N VAL A 62 7.42 2.47 0.43
CA VAL A 62 6.56 1.99 1.51
C VAL A 62 5.47 3.01 1.75
N SER A 63 4.23 2.65 1.43
CA SER A 63 3.07 3.52 1.60
C SER A 63 2.11 2.90 2.59
N ALA A 64 1.80 3.59 3.70
CA ALA A 64 0.96 2.99 4.73
C ALA A 64 0.20 4.02 5.57
N ILE A 65 -0.97 3.60 6.06
CA ILE A 65 -1.82 4.42 6.93
C ILE A 65 -1.31 4.37 8.37
N GLY A 66 -0.91 5.53 8.91
CA GLY A 66 -0.59 5.78 10.32
C GLY A 66 0.73 5.20 10.84
N VAL A 67 1.62 4.72 9.95
CA VAL A 67 2.91 4.13 10.35
C VAL A 67 4.13 4.75 9.67
N THR A 68 3.92 5.54 8.62
CA THR A 68 4.97 6.25 7.86
C THR A 68 4.84 7.78 7.94
N ASP A 69 4.17 8.24 9.00
CA ASP A 69 3.72 9.61 9.26
C ASP A 69 4.79 10.50 9.93
N THR A 70 5.76 9.92 10.64
CA THR A 70 6.81 10.68 11.34
C THR A 70 8.22 10.28 10.93
N ALA A 71 9.17 11.21 11.05
CA ALA A 71 10.56 10.98 10.72
C ALA A 71 11.22 9.92 11.63
N GLU A 72 10.82 9.87 12.90
CA GLU A 72 11.32 8.94 13.91
C GLU A 72 10.94 7.49 13.56
N LYS A 73 9.65 7.27 13.24
CA LYS A 73 9.17 5.96 12.78
C LYS A 73 9.87 5.55 11.48
N ASN A 74 10.01 6.46 10.52
CA ASN A 74 10.68 6.17 9.26
C ASN A 74 12.16 5.81 9.46
N LYS A 75 12.87 6.45 10.40
CA LYS A 75 14.25 6.07 10.77
C LYS A 75 14.30 4.65 11.34
N GLU A 76 13.39 4.31 12.26
CA GLU A 76 13.30 2.95 12.82
C GLU A 76 12.98 1.91 11.74
N HIS A 77 12.07 2.23 10.81
CA HIS A 77 11.74 1.36 9.69
C HIS A 77 12.94 1.11 8.79
N VAL A 78 13.72 2.14 8.48
CA VAL A 78 14.96 1.99 7.70
C VAL A 78 15.91 1.03 8.39
N VAL A 79 16.20 1.23 9.68
CA VAL A 79 17.14 0.38 10.44
C VAL A 79 16.73 -1.10 10.40
N ASN A 80 15.43 -1.38 10.41
CA ASN A 80 14.93 -2.76 10.43
C ASN A 80 14.74 -3.39 9.03
N ILE A 81 14.42 -2.59 8.00
CA ILE A 81 14.17 -3.06 6.63
C ILE A 81 15.48 -3.15 5.84
N PHE A 82 16.43 -2.26 6.08
CA PHE A 82 17.64 -2.14 5.28
C PHE A 82 18.53 -3.40 5.30
N PRO A 83 18.83 -4.03 6.47
CA PRO A 83 19.64 -5.25 6.51
C PRO A 83 19.02 -6.42 5.74
N PHE A 84 17.70 -6.43 5.63
CA PHE A 84 17.00 -7.45 4.86
C PHE A 84 17.24 -7.28 3.35
N LEU A 85 17.22 -6.05 2.84
CA LEU A 85 17.43 -5.78 1.41
C LEU A 85 18.86 -6.08 0.99
N THR A 86 19.84 -5.75 1.83
CA THR A 86 21.25 -6.01 1.55
C THR A 86 21.60 -7.49 1.72
N GLY A 87 20.99 -8.18 2.68
CA GLY A 87 21.22 -9.61 2.93
C GLY A 87 20.60 -10.56 1.90
N GLU A 88 19.32 -10.39 1.54
CA GLU A 88 18.60 -11.38 0.71
C GLU A 88 18.70 -11.10 -0.79
N LEU A 89 18.83 -9.82 -1.18
CA LEU A 89 18.87 -9.39 -2.58
C LEU A 89 20.27 -8.92 -3.02
N VAL A 90 21.26 -8.98 -2.11
CA VAL A 90 22.69 -8.74 -2.39
C VAL A 90 22.92 -7.36 -3.02
N PHE A 91 22.14 -6.36 -2.59
CA PHE A 91 22.43 -4.97 -2.92
C PHE A 91 23.54 -4.44 -2.02
N THR A 92 24.39 -3.57 -2.56
CA THR A 92 25.32 -2.80 -1.75
C THR A 92 24.57 -1.68 -1.02
N GLU A 93 25.06 -1.29 0.15
CA GLU A 93 24.36 -0.33 1.02
C GLU A 93 24.13 1.02 0.34
N ASP A 94 25.08 1.47 -0.49
CA ASP A 94 25.00 2.71 -1.27
C ASP A 94 23.95 2.68 -2.39
N ARG A 95 23.37 1.50 -2.68
CA ARG A 95 22.46 1.26 -3.82
C ARG A 95 21.03 0.93 -3.42
N VAL A 96 20.72 1.05 -2.14
CA VAL A 96 19.39 0.85 -1.58
C VAL A 96 18.80 2.19 -1.17
N VAL A 97 17.64 2.54 -1.74
CA VAL A 97 16.90 3.74 -1.35
C VAL A 97 15.50 3.33 -0.89
N ILE A 98 15.07 3.86 0.26
CA ILE A 98 13.73 3.63 0.80
C ILE A 98 12.97 4.96 0.83
N ARG A 99 11.78 4.98 0.22
CA ARG A 99 10.86 6.12 0.21
C ARG A 99 9.63 5.77 1.03
N PHE A 100 9.22 6.68 1.90
CA PHE A 100 8.02 6.53 2.71
C PHE A 100 6.94 7.50 2.23
N TYR A 101 5.74 6.97 2.02
CA TYR A 101 4.57 7.73 1.61
C TYR A 101 3.48 7.58 2.67
N PRO A 102 3.26 8.59 3.53
CA PRO A 102 2.13 8.56 4.46
C PRO A 102 0.82 8.52 3.66
N LEU A 103 -0.06 7.59 4.03
CA LEU A 103 -1.40 7.49 3.45
C LEU A 103 -2.45 7.87 4.48
N GLU A 104 -3.44 8.64 4.04
CA GLU A 104 -4.66 8.87 4.79
C GLU A 104 -5.68 7.77 4.51
N ALA A 105 -6.57 7.50 5.47
CA ALA A 105 -7.51 6.40 5.35
C ALA A 105 -8.45 6.56 4.12
N HIS A 106 -8.88 7.79 3.85
CA HIS A 106 -9.75 8.11 2.71
C HIS A 106 -9.06 7.94 1.34
N GLN A 107 -7.72 7.83 1.30
CA GLN A 107 -6.96 7.61 0.06
C GLN A 107 -6.91 6.13 -0.35
N VAL A 108 -7.36 5.23 0.51
CA VAL A 108 -7.25 3.80 0.28
C VAL A 108 -8.64 3.14 0.30
N GLY A 109 -9.03 2.57 -0.84
CA GLY A 109 -10.25 1.79 -1.00
C GLY A 109 -10.01 0.29 -0.93
N LYS A 110 -10.90 -0.46 -0.26
CA LYS A 110 -10.97 -1.92 -0.29
C LYS A 110 -12.43 -2.36 -0.12
N GLU A 111 -12.85 -3.43 -0.80
CA GLU A 111 -14.20 -4.03 -0.60
C GLU A 111 -15.36 -3.03 -0.81
N ARG A 112 -15.23 -2.15 -1.81
CA ARG A 112 -16.21 -1.09 -2.19
C ARG A 112 -16.36 0.05 -1.18
N ASN A 113 -15.47 0.18 -0.22
CA ASN A 113 -15.44 1.33 0.70
C ASN A 113 -14.01 1.86 0.88
N CYS A 114 -13.87 3.09 1.36
CA CYS A 114 -12.59 3.63 1.82
C CYS A 114 -12.33 3.25 3.28
N TYR A 115 -11.07 3.23 3.69
CA TYR A 115 -10.76 3.15 5.11
C TYR A 115 -11.19 4.44 5.81
N GLU A 116 -11.74 4.30 7.01
CA GLU A 116 -12.05 5.43 7.89
C GLU A 116 -11.18 5.32 9.14
N LEU A 117 -10.67 6.46 9.61
CA LEU A 117 -10.05 6.50 10.93
C LEU A 117 -11.16 6.50 11.98
N PRO A 118 -11.04 5.67 13.03
CA PRO A 118 -11.98 5.70 14.14
C PRO A 118 -11.92 7.08 14.82
N VAL A 119 -13.09 7.70 14.96
CA VAL A 119 -13.26 8.92 15.76
C VAL A 119 -12.89 8.56 17.20
N GLY A 120 -11.72 9.01 17.68
CA GLY A 120 -11.23 8.72 19.04
C GLY A 120 -9.93 7.93 19.17
N GLY A 121 -9.11 7.77 18.13
CA GLY A 121 -7.67 7.47 18.30
C GLY A 121 -7.30 6.00 18.61
N THR A 122 -8.23 5.05 18.56
CA THR A 122 -7.90 3.62 18.68
C THR A 122 -8.19 2.92 17.36
N PHE A 123 -7.14 2.42 16.67
CA PHE A 123 -7.21 1.73 15.38
C PHE A 123 -8.11 0.48 15.48
N CYS A 124 -9.43 0.65 15.38
CA CYS A 124 -10.37 -0.43 15.41
C CYS A 124 -10.31 -1.12 14.06
N THR A 125 -9.63 -2.26 14.01
CA THR A 125 -9.94 -3.25 13.00
C THR A 125 -11.37 -3.70 13.24
N ARG A 126 -12.36 -3.01 12.65
CA ARG A 126 -13.61 -3.69 12.34
C ARG A 126 -13.19 -4.83 11.42
N ASN A 127 -12.99 -5.98 12.05
CA ASN A 127 -13.13 -7.29 11.48
C ASN A 127 -14.29 -7.18 10.48
N PHE A 128 -14.00 -7.39 9.19
CA PHE A 128 -14.99 -7.62 8.15
C PHE A 128 -15.22 -9.13 7.92
N PRO A 129 -15.49 -10.00 8.93
CA PRO A 129 -16.14 -11.26 8.66
C PRO A 129 -17.64 -10.97 8.66
N HIS A 130 -18.31 -11.29 7.55
CA HIS A 130 -19.78 -11.30 7.41
C HIS A 130 -20.48 -9.95 7.13
N LEU A 131 -20.19 -9.31 6.00
CA LEU A 131 -21.18 -8.42 5.35
C LEU A 131 -21.34 -8.71 3.85
N PHE A 132 -21.40 -9.99 3.48
CA PHE A 132 -22.05 -10.42 2.24
C PHE A 132 -22.76 -11.75 2.44
N HIS A 133 -23.80 -11.74 3.28
CA HIS A 133 -24.93 -12.64 3.11
C HIS A 133 -26.20 -11.86 3.45
N ASN A 134 -27.05 -11.67 2.45
CA ASN A 134 -28.39 -11.09 2.52
C ASN A 134 -28.55 -9.65 3.03
N SER A 135 -28.48 -8.70 2.11
CA SER A 135 -29.26 -7.46 2.21
C SER A 135 -29.60 -6.89 0.82
N TYR A 136 -30.13 -7.75 -0.07
CA TYR A 136 -30.85 -7.29 -1.27
C TYR A 136 -32.39 -7.32 -1.07
N LEU A 137 -32.87 -7.62 0.13
CA LEU A 137 -34.30 -7.63 0.46
C LEU A 137 -34.54 -7.05 1.86
N ARG A 138 -34.44 -5.72 1.98
CA ARG A 138 -35.29 -4.98 2.91
C ARG A 138 -35.44 -3.54 2.43
N ARG A 139 -36.55 -3.28 1.73
CA ARG A 139 -37.12 -1.94 1.59
C ARG A 139 -37.43 -1.45 3.00
N GLU A 140 -36.75 -0.43 3.47
CA GLU A 140 -37.28 0.48 4.48
C GLU A 140 -37.10 1.91 3.97
N HIS A 141 -38.22 2.63 3.99
CA HIS A 141 -38.42 3.98 3.50
C HIS A 141 -37.40 4.96 4.04
N THR A 142 -36.65 5.60 3.16
CA THR A 142 -36.16 6.97 3.36
C THR A 142 -37.10 7.93 2.62
N PRO A 143 -37.52 9.06 3.23
CA PRO A 143 -38.27 10.07 2.50
C PRO A 143 -37.37 10.69 1.42
N ALA A 144 -37.94 10.86 0.23
CA ALA A 144 -37.27 11.46 -0.91
C ALA A 144 -36.77 12.86 -0.55
N VAL A 145 -35.49 13.12 -0.80
CA VAL A 145 -34.98 14.48 -0.94
C VAL A 145 -35.35 14.89 -2.37
N ASP A 146 -36.31 15.78 -2.52
CA ASP A 146 -36.73 16.32 -3.81
C ASP A 146 -35.56 17.07 -4.47
N PHE A 147 -34.99 16.47 -5.51
CA PHE A 147 -34.15 17.18 -6.46
C PHE A 147 -35.06 17.82 -7.51
N PRO A 148 -34.93 19.13 -7.82
CA PRO A 148 -35.70 19.74 -8.90
C PRO A 148 -35.29 19.11 -10.26
N PRO A 149 -36.24 18.87 -11.18
CA PRO A 149 -35.93 18.23 -12.46
C PRO A 149 -35.10 19.17 -13.34
N LEU A 150 -33.91 18.69 -13.71
CA LEU A 150 -33.10 19.24 -14.80
C LEU A 150 -33.85 19.03 -16.12
N ASN A 151 -34.42 20.10 -16.68
CA ASN A 151 -34.96 20.11 -18.04
C ASN A 151 -33.80 19.98 -19.04
N TRP A 152 -33.71 18.81 -19.68
CA TRP A 152 -32.89 18.61 -20.86
C TRP A 152 -33.70 19.00 -22.10
N THR A 153 -33.59 20.25 -22.55
CA THR A 153 -34.01 20.61 -23.91
C THR A 153 -32.89 20.26 -24.88
N SER A 154 -33.07 19.16 -25.61
CA SER A 154 -32.29 18.84 -26.80
C SER A 154 -32.49 19.94 -27.84
N HIS A 155 -31.45 20.65 -28.24
CA HIS A 155 -31.42 21.39 -29.50
C HIS A 155 -30.30 20.81 -30.36
N THR A 156 -30.71 20.24 -31.48
CA THR A 156 -29.86 20.02 -32.64
C THR A 156 -30.47 20.86 -33.75
N ILE A 157 -29.58 21.58 -34.44
CA ILE A 157 -29.76 22.64 -35.45
C ILE A 157 -29.95 24.04 -34.86
#